data_AF-A0A6M7TE06-F1
#
_entry.id   AF-A0A6M7TE06-F1
#
_cell.length_a   1.000
_cell.length_b   1.000
_cell.length_c   1.000
_cell.angle_alpha   90.00
_cell.angle_beta   90.00
_cell.angle_gamma   90.00
#
_symmetry.space_group_name_H-M   'P 1'
#
loop_
_entity.id
_entity.type
_entity.pdbx_description
1 polymer ?
#
loop_
_entity_poly.entity_id
_entity_poly.type
_entity_poly.pdbx_seq_one_letter_code
_entity_poly.pdbx_strand_id
1 'polypeptide(L)'
;MRPECRLLGEWSCRILDSFVDWFSEEAKRVYGDVIRSAGRDRRFIVLKQPIGVCAAITPWNFPLAMITRKAAAALAAGCTMVVKPSEETPLTALAIAELARQAGIPAGVLNIVPSKDAAGIGRLLCEHPVIRKLSFTGSTAVGKLLMRQCTDTLKKLSLELGGNAPFIVFDDADLDLAVAGAIASKFRNSGQTCVCTNRIYVQDGIHAAFVAKLTEQVAGLKVGDGAAPEVVQGPLINAKAVAKVAELVGDAVDRGARIETGGKPHALGGTWFEPTVLSGMQAPMRLAQEEAFGLSLQGRSGLAVGTGCWRWPLRATARRSFEAMPISAFIWS
;
A
#
# COMPACT_ATOMS: atom_id res chain seq x y z
N MET A 1 30.61 -1.98 4.52
CA MET A 1 29.21 -1.69 4.90
C MET A 1 29.23 -0.72 6.06
N ARG A 2 28.62 0.46 5.96
CA ARG A 2 28.67 1.48 7.03
C ARG A 2 27.66 1.15 8.14
N PRO A 3 27.98 1.38 9.44
CA PRO A 3 27.10 1.10 10.59
C PRO A 3 25.71 1.76 10.52
N GLU A 4 25.58 2.81 9.72
CA GLU A 4 24.41 3.68 9.58
C GLU A 4 23.17 2.99 8.97
N CYS A 5 23.34 1.84 8.29
CA CYS A 5 22.22 1.10 7.68
C CYS A 5 21.38 0.28 8.68
N ARG A 6 21.82 0.10 9.94
CA ARG A 6 21.04 -0.67 10.94
C ARG A 6 19.74 0.02 11.35
N LEU A 7 19.72 1.35 11.39
CA LEU A 7 18.55 2.12 11.87
C LEU A 7 17.43 2.24 10.83
N LEU A 8 17.72 2.09 9.54
CA LEU A 8 16.71 2.19 8.47
C LEU A 8 15.99 0.85 8.19
N GLY A 9 16.43 -0.23 8.84
CA GLY A 9 16.07 -1.59 8.49
C GLY A 9 16.69 -1.98 7.16
N GLU A 10 17.51 -3.04 7.14
CA GLU A 10 18.19 -3.54 5.93
C GLU A 10 17.23 -3.74 4.74
N TRP A 11 15.97 -4.06 5.04
CA TRP A 11 14.89 -4.22 4.06
C TRP A 11 14.48 -2.94 3.34
N SER A 12 14.39 -1.80 4.03
CA SER A 12 14.02 -0.53 3.42
C SER A 12 15.10 -0.08 2.42
N CYS A 13 16.37 -0.31 2.75
CA CYS A 13 17.50 -0.01 1.88
C CYS A 13 17.56 -0.94 0.65
N ARG A 14 17.28 -2.24 0.82
CA ARG A 14 17.23 -3.20 -0.31
C ARG A 14 16.09 -2.90 -1.29
N ILE A 15 14.93 -2.48 -0.79
CA ILE A 15 13.79 -2.06 -1.64
C ILE A 15 14.12 -0.75 -2.39
N LEU A 16 14.87 0.16 -1.77
CA LEU A 16 15.36 1.36 -2.44
C LEU A 16 16.27 0.98 -3.61
N ASP A 17 17.24 0.10 -3.35
CA ASP A 17 18.22 -0.33 -4.35
C ASP A 17 17.52 -0.96 -5.55
N SER A 18 16.54 -1.83 -5.32
CA SER A 18 15.82 -2.49 -6.41
C SER A 18 15.01 -1.52 -7.29
N PHE A 19 14.41 -0.47 -6.74
CA PHE A 19 13.71 0.52 -7.59
C PHE A 19 14.70 1.33 -8.42
N VAL A 20 15.76 1.86 -7.81
CA VAL A 20 16.71 2.71 -8.52
C VAL A 20 17.45 1.92 -9.60
N ASP A 21 17.93 0.72 -9.26
CA ASP A 21 18.62 -0.16 -10.19
C ASP A 21 17.72 -0.55 -11.36
N TRP A 22 16.51 -1.03 -11.08
CA TRP A 22 15.57 -1.42 -12.13
C TRP A 22 15.20 -0.26 -13.06
N PHE A 23 14.90 0.93 -12.53
CA PHE A 23 14.58 2.09 -13.37
C PHE A 23 15.79 2.63 -14.13
N SER A 24 17.01 2.48 -13.61
CA SER A 24 18.24 2.85 -14.32
C SER A 24 18.42 2.00 -15.58
N GLU A 25 18.05 0.73 -15.50
CA GLU A 25 18.05 -0.18 -16.65
C GLU A 25 16.89 0.12 -17.60
N GLU A 26 15.70 0.39 -17.07
CA GLU A 26 14.54 0.69 -17.91
C GLU A 26 14.70 2.02 -18.68
N ALA A 27 15.51 2.96 -18.18
CA ALA A 27 15.84 4.20 -18.88
C ALA A 27 16.44 3.97 -20.29
N LYS A 28 17.16 2.86 -20.49
CA LYS A 28 17.77 2.48 -21.78
C LYS A 28 16.77 1.86 -22.76
N ARG A 29 15.54 1.56 -22.29
CA ARG A 29 14.53 0.75 -22.98
C ARG A 29 13.25 1.53 -23.28
N VAL A 30 13.33 2.86 -23.32
CA VAL A 30 12.22 3.74 -23.71
C VAL A 30 12.03 3.70 -25.24
N TYR A 31 11.54 2.57 -25.74
CA TYR A 31 11.36 2.32 -27.16
C TYR A 31 10.09 2.99 -27.69
N GLY A 32 10.22 3.61 -28.86
CA GLY A 32 9.12 4.03 -29.72
C GLY A 32 8.66 2.91 -30.65
N ASP A 33 7.76 3.23 -31.57
CA ASP A 33 7.19 2.27 -32.53
C ASP A 33 7.30 2.80 -33.97
N VAL A 34 7.43 1.90 -34.94
CA VAL A 34 7.28 2.22 -36.36
C VAL A 34 6.02 1.52 -36.86
N ILE A 35 5.01 2.31 -37.21
CA ILE A 35 3.69 1.80 -37.57
C ILE A 35 3.60 1.70 -39.09
N ARG A 36 3.00 0.60 -39.58
CA ARG A 36 2.70 0.43 -41.00
C ARG A 36 1.78 1.55 -41.47
N SER A 37 2.24 2.31 -42.47
CA SER A 37 1.42 3.31 -43.16
C SER A 37 0.44 2.63 -44.12
N ALA A 38 -0.74 3.24 -44.30
CA ALA A 38 -1.70 2.86 -45.32
C ALA A 38 -1.21 3.22 -46.75
N GLY A 39 -0.44 4.30 -46.88
CA GLY A 39 0.18 4.75 -48.14
C GLY A 39 1.66 4.38 -48.22
N ARG A 40 2.18 4.12 -49.43
CA ARG A 40 3.58 3.72 -49.69
C ARG A 40 4.58 4.87 -49.61
N ASP A 41 4.09 6.11 -49.61
CA ASP A 41 4.83 7.37 -49.60
C ASP A 41 5.02 7.97 -48.19
N ARG A 42 4.59 7.27 -47.14
CA ARG A 42 4.59 7.78 -45.76
C ARG A 42 5.11 6.74 -44.78
N ARG A 43 5.71 7.21 -43.68
CA ARG A 43 6.13 6.40 -42.54
C ARG A 43 5.60 7.03 -41.26
N PHE A 44 5.02 6.21 -40.40
CA PHE A 44 4.59 6.64 -39.07
C PHE A 44 5.58 6.15 -38.03
N ILE A 45 6.09 7.07 -37.22
CA ILE A 45 7.02 6.81 -36.12
C ILE A 45 6.43 7.41 -34.86
N VAL A 46 6.42 6.64 -33.78
CA VAL A 46 6.03 7.07 -32.45
C VAL A 46 7.30 7.22 -31.62
N LEU A 47 7.51 8.39 -31.04
CA LEU A 47 8.58 8.64 -30.08
C LEU A 47 7.99 8.82 -28.69
N LYS A 48 8.69 8.34 -27.66
CA LYS A 48 8.36 8.59 -26.26
C LYS A 48 9.29 9.67 -25.73
N GLN A 49 8.73 10.71 -25.14
CA GLN A 49 9.46 11.86 -24.61
C GLN A 49 9.05 12.16 -23.17
N PRO A 50 9.93 12.75 -22.35
CA PRO A 50 9.60 13.17 -20.99
C PRO A 50 8.41 14.12 -21.01
N ILE A 51 7.53 13.98 -20.01
CA ILE A 51 6.39 14.88 -19.88
C ILE A 51 6.77 16.27 -19.35
N GLY A 52 7.99 16.42 -18.82
CA GLY A 52 8.49 17.67 -18.23
C GLY A 52 8.52 17.58 -16.70
N VAL A 53 8.21 18.68 -16.02
CA VAL A 53 8.31 18.76 -14.56
C VAL A 53 7.19 17.93 -13.90
N CYS A 54 7.60 17.00 -13.05
CA CYS A 54 6.72 16.16 -12.25
C CYS A 54 6.68 16.66 -10.80
N ALA A 55 5.55 16.48 -10.14
CA ALA A 55 5.39 16.66 -8.70
C ALA A 55 5.07 15.31 -8.05
N ALA A 56 5.60 15.07 -6.86
CA ALA A 56 5.26 13.93 -6.04
C ALA A 56 4.86 14.37 -4.63
N ILE A 57 3.80 13.76 -4.10
CA ILE A 57 3.40 13.91 -2.70
C ILE A 57 3.40 12.49 -2.11
N THR A 58 4.23 12.26 -1.09
CA THR A 58 4.49 10.92 -0.54
C THR A 58 4.07 10.79 0.93
N PRO A 59 3.57 9.62 1.33
CA PRO A 59 3.10 9.37 2.69
C PRO A 59 4.29 9.08 3.64
N TRP A 60 3.97 8.95 4.92
CA TRP A 60 4.94 8.68 6.00
C TRP A 60 5.28 7.19 6.20
N ASN A 61 4.45 6.28 5.71
CA ASN A 61 4.54 4.87 6.10
C ASN A 61 5.76 4.13 5.50
N PHE A 62 6.18 4.51 4.30
CA PHE A 62 7.42 4.04 3.67
C PHE A 62 8.16 5.24 3.06
N PRO A 63 8.75 6.10 3.90
CA PRO A 63 9.17 7.43 3.49
C PRO A 63 10.33 7.40 2.48
N LEU A 64 11.15 6.35 2.54
CA LEU A 64 12.25 6.12 1.60
C LEU A 64 11.72 5.55 0.27
N ALA A 65 11.05 4.39 0.34
CA ALA A 65 10.63 3.63 -0.84
C ALA A 65 9.59 4.37 -1.71
N MET A 66 8.69 5.15 -1.12
CA MET A 66 7.68 5.90 -1.87
C MET A 66 8.29 7.03 -2.69
N ILE A 67 9.36 7.66 -2.19
CA ILE A 67 10.08 8.71 -2.91
C ILE A 67 10.88 8.09 -4.04
N THR A 68 11.69 7.07 -3.76
CA THR A 68 12.58 6.49 -4.78
C THR A 68 11.82 5.82 -5.91
N ARG A 69 10.71 5.12 -5.65
CA ARG A 69 9.85 4.56 -6.70
C ARG A 69 9.33 5.63 -7.67
N LYS A 70 9.00 6.82 -7.18
CA LYS A 70 8.47 7.92 -8.01
C LYS A 70 9.59 8.70 -8.70
N ALA A 71 10.63 9.06 -7.95
CA ALA A 71 11.76 9.84 -8.46
C ALA A 71 12.57 9.05 -9.49
N ALA A 72 12.90 7.78 -9.22
CA ALA A 72 13.65 6.94 -10.16
C ALA A 72 12.91 6.80 -11.50
N ALA A 73 11.59 6.56 -11.47
CA ALA A 73 10.76 6.50 -12.68
C ALA A 73 10.76 7.81 -13.48
N ALA A 74 10.64 8.95 -12.79
CA ALA A 74 10.63 10.25 -13.45
C ALA A 74 11.98 10.59 -14.08
N LEU A 75 13.07 10.39 -13.33
CA LEU A 75 14.42 10.65 -13.80
C LEU A 75 14.81 9.71 -14.95
N ALA A 76 14.47 8.43 -14.86
CA ALA A 76 14.67 7.45 -15.95
C ALA A 76 13.94 7.85 -17.24
N ALA A 77 12.75 8.45 -17.12
CA ALA A 77 12.01 8.98 -18.26
C ALA A 77 12.55 10.33 -18.78
N GLY A 78 13.55 10.93 -18.14
CA GLY A 78 14.10 12.25 -18.49
C GLY A 78 13.33 13.44 -17.90
N CYS A 79 12.52 13.24 -16.87
CA CYS A 79 11.76 14.29 -16.19
C CYS A 79 12.53 14.85 -14.98
N THR A 80 12.23 16.08 -14.58
CA THR A 80 12.61 16.61 -13.26
C THR A 80 11.47 16.41 -12.27
N MET A 81 11.79 16.40 -10.97
CA MET A 81 10.79 16.14 -9.93
C MET A 81 10.92 17.08 -8.72
N VAL A 82 9.77 17.58 -8.27
CA VAL A 82 9.59 18.22 -6.95
C VAL A 82 8.83 17.26 -6.05
N VAL A 83 9.36 16.95 -4.87
CA VAL A 83 8.76 16.00 -3.92
C VAL A 83 8.39 16.73 -2.63
N LYS A 84 7.12 16.66 -2.24
CA LYS A 84 6.66 17.00 -0.89
C LYS A 84 6.53 15.72 -0.06
N PRO A 85 7.48 15.41 0.83
CA PRO A 85 7.33 14.30 1.76
C PRO A 85 6.31 14.62 2.86
N SER A 86 5.85 13.59 3.57
CA SER A 86 5.09 13.77 4.81
C SER A 86 5.91 14.54 5.84
N GLU A 87 5.26 15.49 6.50
CA GLU A 87 5.81 16.27 7.61
C GLU A 87 6.12 15.43 8.86
N GLU A 88 5.51 14.25 8.98
CA GLU A 88 5.76 13.28 10.06
C GLU A 88 7.11 12.57 9.89
N THR A 89 7.64 12.46 8.67
CA THR A 89 8.86 11.69 8.36
C THR A 89 9.78 12.39 7.34
N PRO A 90 10.21 13.65 7.58
CA PRO A 90 10.94 14.43 6.58
C PRO A 90 12.43 14.06 6.49
N LEU A 91 13.03 13.51 7.54
CA LEU A 91 14.48 13.35 7.66
C LEU A 91 15.06 12.38 6.61
N THR A 92 14.37 11.27 6.34
CA THR A 92 14.80 10.30 5.31
C THR A 92 14.67 10.86 3.90
N ALA A 93 13.70 11.74 3.65
CA ALA A 93 13.58 12.45 2.37
C ALA A 93 14.74 13.41 2.14
N LEU A 94 15.20 14.11 3.19
CA LEU A 94 16.38 14.98 3.12
C LEU A 94 17.66 14.17 2.90
N ALA A 95 17.78 12.99 3.52
CA ALA A 95 18.90 12.09 3.25
C ALA A 95 18.93 11.63 1.78
N ILE A 96 17.78 11.35 1.16
CA ILE A 96 17.70 11.07 -0.29
C ILE A 96 18.23 12.24 -1.12
N ALA A 97 17.90 13.48 -0.76
CA ALA A 97 18.40 14.66 -1.49
C ALA A 97 19.94 14.73 -1.46
N GLU A 98 20.53 14.47 -0.29
CA GLU A 98 21.99 14.46 -0.14
C GLU A 98 22.65 13.30 -0.91
N LEU A 99 22.06 12.10 -0.87
CA LEU A 99 22.54 10.95 -1.65
C LEU A 99 22.44 11.20 -3.15
N ALA A 100 21.36 11.83 -3.61
CA ALA A 100 21.19 12.22 -5.02
C ALA A 100 22.29 13.21 -5.47
N ARG A 101 22.62 14.17 -4.61
CA ARG A 101 23.71 15.14 -4.86
C ARG A 101 25.06 14.42 -4.94
N GLN A 102 25.35 13.50 -4.01
CA GLN A 102 26.59 12.71 -4.03
C GLN A 102 26.69 11.81 -5.26
N ALA A 103 25.56 11.27 -5.73
CA ALA A 103 25.49 10.47 -6.95
C ALA A 103 25.66 11.30 -8.26
N GLY A 104 25.76 12.63 -8.15
CA GLY A 104 25.96 13.51 -9.31
C GLY A 104 24.68 13.91 -10.04
N ILE A 105 23.49 13.75 -9.43
CA ILE A 105 22.25 14.28 -10.02
C ILE A 105 22.36 15.82 -10.10
N PRO A 106 22.17 16.42 -11.30
CA PRO A 106 22.32 17.86 -11.46
C PRO A 106 21.38 18.68 -10.58
N ALA A 107 21.84 19.88 -10.18
CA ALA A 107 21.03 20.81 -9.40
C ALA A 107 19.70 21.12 -10.11
N GLY A 108 18.59 21.10 -9.35
CA GLY A 108 17.25 21.35 -9.87
C GLY A 108 16.54 20.14 -10.50
N VAL A 109 17.23 19.01 -10.72
CA VAL A 109 16.59 17.80 -11.28
C VAL A 109 15.69 17.09 -10.26
N LEU A 110 16.15 16.97 -9.02
CA LEU A 110 15.38 16.44 -7.90
C LEU A 110 15.36 17.47 -6.76
N ASN A 111 14.17 17.91 -6.38
CA ASN A 111 13.97 18.91 -5.33
C ASN A 111 13.08 18.32 -4.26
N ILE A 112 13.53 18.30 -3.00
CA ILE A 112 12.74 17.83 -1.85
C ILE A 112 12.31 19.04 -1.04
N VAL A 113 11.00 19.19 -0.81
CA VAL A 113 10.41 20.35 -0.13
C VAL A 113 9.54 19.88 1.05
N PRO A 114 10.15 19.65 2.23
CA PRO A 114 9.41 19.38 3.46
C PRO A 114 8.63 20.62 3.89
N SER A 115 7.39 20.45 4.35
CA SER A 115 6.57 21.55 4.86
C SER A 115 5.48 21.02 5.77
N LYS A 116 5.15 21.82 6.80
CA LYS A 116 3.98 21.62 7.65
C LYS A 116 2.67 22.02 6.97
N ASP A 117 2.73 22.88 5.95
CA ASP A 117 1.57 23.28 5.15
C ASP A 117 1.35 22.31 3.98
N ALA A 118 0.84 21.11 4.30
CA ALA A 118 0.57 20.09 3.30
C ALA A 118 -0.52 20.51 2.30
N ALA A 119 -1.54 21.25 2.75
CA ALA A 119 -2.66 21.67 1.92
C ALA A 119 -2.27 22.78 0.93
N GLY A 120 -1.55 23.80 1.39
CA GLY A 120 -1.08 24.89 0.54
C GLY A 120 -0.09 24.41 -0.52
N ILE A 121 0.90 23.59 -0.14
CA ILE A 121 1.83 23.01 -1.14
C ILE A 121 1.10 22.05 -2.08
N GLY A 122 0.19 21.20 -1.57
CA GLY A 122 -0.60 20.31 -2.41
C GLY A 122 -1.38 21.08 -3.48
N ARG A 123 -2.05 22.17 -3.09
CA ARG A 123 -2.76 23.06 -4.00
C ARG A 123 -1.83 23.74 -5.00
N LEU A 124 -0.71 24.30 -4.55
CA LEU A 124 0.29 24.92 -5.43
C LEU A 124 0.77 23.93 -6.50
N LEU A 125 1.15 22.71 -6.12
CA LEU A 125 1.58 21.67 -7.06
C LEU A 125 0.46 21.27 -8.03
N CYS A 126 -0.80 21.36 -7.60
CA CYS A 126 -1.98 21.12 -8.43
C CYS A 126 -2.38 22.29 -9.33
N GLU A 127 -1.96 23.52 -9.08
CA GLU A 127 -2.38 24.68 -9.89
C GLU A 127 -1.24 25.23 -10.75
N HIS A 128 0.01 24.93 -10.39
CA HIS A 128 1.17 25.52 -11.04
C HIS A 128 1.34 25.01 -12.49
N PRO A 129 1.42 25.92 -13.49
CA PRO A 129 1.35 25.55 -14.92
C PRO A 129 2.58 24.79 -15.43
N VAL A 130 3.72 24.90 -14.75
CA VAL A 130 4.95 24.16 -15.09
C VAL A 130 4.84 22.67 -14.74
N ILE A 131 4.02 22.29 -13.75
CA ILE A 131 3.86 20.89 -13.34
C ILE A 131 2.97 20.17 -14.36
N ARG A 132 3.53 19.19 -15.07
CA ARG A 132 2.84 18.42 -16.12
C ARG A 132 2.29 17.08 -15.63
N LYS A 133 2.79 16.59 -14.50
CA LYS A 133 2.32 15.36 -13.87
C LYS A 133 2.37 15.46 -12.35
N LEU A 134 1.33 15.02 -11.67
CA LEU A 134 1.31 14.83 -10.21
C LEU A 134 1.20 13.33 -9.88
N SER A 135 2.09 12.85 -9.01
CA SER A 135 2.09 11.49 -8.48
C SER A 135 1.81 11.53 -6.97
N PHE A 136 0.63 11.09 -6.56
CA PHE A 136 0.21 11.10 -5.16
C PHE A 136 0.13 9.68 -4.62
N THR A 137 0.59 9.50 -3.40
CA THR A 137 0.29 8.30 -2.61
C THR A 137 -0.22 8.73 -1.24
N GLY A 138 -1.37 8.20 -0.82
CA GLY A 138 -2.00 8.56 0.45
C GLY A 138 -3.47 8.16 0.50
N SER A 139 -4.27 8.86 1.29
CA SER A 139 -5.68 8.49 1.48
C SER A 139 -6.54 8.75 0.24
N THR A 140 -7.58 7.93 0.07
CA THR A 140 -8.54 8.08 -1.03
C THR A 140 -9.24 9.44 -1.03
N ALA A 141 -9.55 9.98 0.15
CA ALA A 141 -10.17 11.30 0.29
C ALA A 141 -9.27 12.43 -0.26
N VAL A 142 -7.99 12.42 0.10
CA VAL A 142 -7.02 13.42 -0.39
C VAL A 142 -6.74 13.22 -1.88
N GLY A 143 -6.65 11.97 -2.35
CA GLY A 143 -6.50 11.69 -3.79
C GLY A 143 -7.63 12.28 -4.64
N LYS A 144 -8.89 12.13 -4.19
CA LYS A 144 -10.06 12.75 -4.84
C LYS A 144 -9.98 14.28 -4.83
N LEU A 145 -9.52 14.88 -3.74
CA LEU A 145 -9.33 16.32 -3.63
C LEU A 145 -8.28 16.83 -4.63
N LEU A 146 -7.10 16.22 -4.65
CA LEU A 146 -6.01 16.59 -5.55
C LEU A 146 -6.40 16.41 -7.02
N MET A 147 -7.17 15.37 -7.33
CA MET A 147 -7.70 15.16 -8.68
C MET A 147 -8.59 16.33 -9.12
N ARG A 148 -9.50 16.80 -8.25
CA ARG A 148 -10.35 17.97 -8.54
C ARG A 148 -9.50 19.22 -8.75
N GLN A 149 -8.52 19.47 -7.86
CA GLN A 149 -7.63 20.63 -7.96
C GLN A 149 -6.76 20.62 -9.22
N CYS A 150 -6.47 19.45 -9.80
CA CYS A 150 -5.70 19.34 -11.03
C CYS A 150 -6.50 19.60 -12.31
N THR A 151 -7.83 19.76 -12.22
CA THR A 151 -8.72 19.85 -13.39
C THR A 151 -8.40 21.07 -14.26
N ASP A 152 -8.14 22.23 -13.65
CA ASP A 152 -7.95 23.49 -14.39
C ASP A 152 -6.71 23.49 -15.29
N THR A 153 -5.70 22.67 -14.97
CA THR A 153 -4.49 22.55 -15.82
C THR A 153 -4.41 21.23 -16.58
N LEU A 154 -5.38 20.32 -16.41
CA LEU A 154 -5.45 19.01 -17.05
C LEU A 154 -4.14 18.18 -16.98
N LYS A 155 -3.39 18.29 -15.88
CA LYS A 155 -2.11 17.57 -15.72
C LYS A 155 -2.33 16.07 -15.51
N LYS A 156 -1.38 15.23 -15.94
CA LYS A 156 -1.49 13.77 -15.75
C LYS A 156 -1.41 13.40 -14.27
N LEU A 157 -2.21 12.44 -13.84
CA LEU A 157 -2.25 11.97 -12.47
C LEU A 157 -1.82 10.50 -12.37
N SER A 158 -1.13 10.17 -11.27
CA SER A 158 -0.98 8.80 -10.80
C SER A 158 -1.32 8.77 -9.32
N LEU A 159 -2.34 8.01 -8.96
CA LEU A 159 -2.92 8.00 -7.61
C LEU A 159 -2.84 6.57 -7.05
N GLU A 160 -1.99 6.39 -6.05
CA GLU A 160 -1.94 5.15 -5.26
C GLU A 160 -2.65 5.43 -3.93
N LEU A 161 -3.86 4.89 -3.76
CA LEU A 161 -4.76 5.27 -2.68
C LEU A 161 -4.92 4.15 -1.64
N GLY A 162 -5.82 4.35 -0.68
CA GLY A 162 -6.07 3.39 0.40
C GLY A 162 -6.61 2.05 -0.11
N GLY A 163 -6.24 0.97 0.57
CA GLY A 163 -6.61 -0.40 0.26
C GLY A 163 -7.31 -1.12 1.40
N ASN A 164 -8.22 -2.03 1.08
CA ASN A 164 -8.83 -2.93 2.06
C ASN A 164 -8.68 -4.38 1.58
N ALA A 165 -7.46 -4.91 1.64
CA ALA A 165 -7.08 -6.15 0.97
C ALA A 165 -7.76 -7.38 1.62
N PRO A 166 -8.44 -8.24 0.82
CA PRO A 166 -8.95 -9.52 1.28
C PRO A 166 -7.83 -10.58 1.26
N PHE A 167 -7.87 -11.50 2.21
CA PHE A 167 -7.08 -12.73 2.26
C PHE A 167 -8.05 -13.90 2.38
N ILE A 168 -8.06 -14.79 1.39
CA ILE A 168 -9.06 -15.84 1.25
C ILE A 168 -8.39 -17.19 1.48
N VAL A 169 -8.91 -18.00 2.39
CA VAL A 169 -8.38 -19.31 2.79
C VAL A 169 -9.45 -20.36 2.57
N PHE A 170 -9.19 -21.31 1.68
CA PHE A 170 -10.03 -22.47 1.42
C PHE A 170 -9.65 -23.62 2.34
N ASP A 171 -10.55 -24.60 2.47
CA ASP A 171 -10.37 -25.78 3.33
C ASP A 171 -9.21 -26.70 2.90
N ASP A 172 -8.82 -26.63 1.63
CA ASP A 172 -7.67 -27.34 1.05
C ASP A 172 -6.33 -26.60 1.25
N ALA A 173 -6.35 -25.41 1.84
CA ALA A 173 -5.14 -24.66 2.13
C ALA A 173 -4.33 -25.30 3.26
N ASP A 174 -3.01 -25.26 3.13
CA ASP A 174 -2.11 -25.53 4.25
C ASP A 174 -2.32 -24.46 5.33
N LEU A 175 -2.82 -24.89 6.49
CA LEU A 175 -3.21 -24.02 7.58
C LEU A 175 -2.01 -23.25 8.16
N ASP A 176 -0.85 -23.90 8.24
CA ASP A 176 0.36 -23.31 8.82
C ASP A 176 0.89 -22.21 7.91
N LEU A 177 0.96 -22.48 6.61
CA LEU A 177 1.37 -21.50 5.60
C LEU A 177 0.36 -20.35 5.50
N ALA A 178 -0.94 -20.64 5.57
CA ALA A 178 -1.97 -19.60 5.52
C ALA A 178 -1.88 -18.64 6.71
N VAL A 179 -1.69 -19.16 7.94
CA VAL A 179 -1.50 -18.32 9.13
C VAL A 179 -0.21 -17.52 9.06
N ALA A 180 0.91 -18.15 8.65
CA ALA A 180 2.18 -17.45 8.48
C ALA A 180 2.07 -16.30 7.45
N GLY A 181 1.40 -16.55 6.32
CA GLY A 181 1.13 -15.56 5.29
C GLY A 181 0.26 -14.40 5.78
N ALA A 182 -0.79 -14.70 6.56
CA ALA A 182 -1.66 -13.69 7.16
C ALA A 182 -0.88 -12.78 8.13
N ILE A 183 -0.01 -13.35 8.98
CA ILE A 183 0.81 -12.59 9.91
C ILE A 183 1.79 -11.69 9.16
N ALA A 184 2.54 -12.25 8.21
CA ALA A 184 3.52 -11.52 7.42
C ALA A 184 2.90 -10.38 6.61
N SER A 185 1.68 -10.58 6.10
CA SER A 185 0.94 -9.55 5.35
C SER A 185 0.37 -8.47 6.27
N LYS A 186 -0.24 -8.83 7.40
CA LYS A 186 -0.90 -7.86 8.26
C LYS A 186 0.07 -7.04 9.08
N PHE A 187 0.92 -7.69 9.85
CA PHE A 187 1.61 -7.06 10.98
C PHE A 187 2.91 -6.37 10.54
N ARG A 188 3.22 -6.40 9.24
CA ARG A 188 4.29 -5.60 8.67
C ARG A 188 4.03 -4.11 8.90
N ASN A 189 5.04 -3.40 9.41
CA ASN A 189 4.97 -1.97 9.72
C ASN A 189 3.77 -1.61 10.62
N SER A 190 3.46 -2.50 11.57
CA SER A 190 2.30 -2.39 12.46
C SER A 190 0.96 -2.21 11.73
N GLY A 191 0.81 -2.81 10.54
CA GLY A 191 -0.40 -2.72 9.72
C GLY A 191 -0.58 -1.41 8.97
N GLN A 192 0.43 -0.53 8.97
CA GLN A 192 0.38 0.79 8.31
C GLN A 192 0.87 0.69 6.85
N THR A 193 0.32 -0.26 6.08
CA THR A 193 0.69 -0.49 4.68
C THR A 193 -0.56 -0.59 3.81
N CYS A 194 -0.56 0.02 2.63
CA CYS A 194 -1.69 0.02 1.69
C CYS A 194 -2.07 -1.37 1.15
N VAL A 195 -1.14 -2.33 1.18
CA VAL A 195 -1.35 -3.72 0.75
C VAL A 195 -1.48 -4.71 1.91
N CYS A 196 -1.56 -4.23 3.16
CA CYS A 196 -1.78 -5.11 4.30
C CYS A 196 -3.15 -5.79 4.19
N THR A 197 -3.18 -7.08 4.52
CA THR A 197 -4.43 -7.82 4.72
C THR A 197 -5.25 -7.14 5.80
N ASN A 198 -6.49 -6.76 5.49
CA ASN A 198 -7.41 -6.17 6.46
C ASN A 198 -8.64 -7.05 6.71
N ARG A 199 -9.01 -7.89 5.74
CA ARG A 199 -10.16 -8.81 5.82
C ARG A 199 -9.71 -10.23 5.52
N ILE A 200 -9.87 -11.15 6.46
CA ILE A 200 -9.62 -12.57 6.24
C ILE A 200 -10.95 -13.29 6.10
N TYR A 201 -11.11 -13.97 4.97
CA TYR A 201 -12.22 -14.87 4.68
C TYR A 201 -11.68 -16.30 4.76
N VAL A 202 -12.22 -17.08 5.68
CA VAL A 202 -11.82 -18.48 5.87
C VAL A 202 -13.05 -19.36 5.63
N GLN A 203 -12.89 -20.41 4.85
CA GLN A 203 -13.95 -21.38 4.62
C GLN A 203 -14.32 -22.10 5.92
N ASP A 204 -15.62 -22.28 6.16
CA ASP A 204 -16.18 -22.68 7.46
C ASP A 204 -15.51 -23.92 8.08
N GLY A 205 -15.14 -24.91 7.26
CA GLY A 205 -14.55 -26.18 7.71
C GLY A 205 -13.24 -26.03 8.50
N ILE A 206 -12.47 -24.97 8.25
CA ILE A 206 -11.19 -24.71 8.93
C ILE A 206 -11.19 -23.40 9.73
N HIS A 207 -12.31 -22.67 9.78
CA HIS A 207 -12.39 -21.34 10.38
C HIS A 207 -11.95 -21.32 11.85
N ALA A 208 -12.49 -22.22 12.68
CA ALA A 208 -12.17 -22.25 14.11
C ALA A 208 -10.69 -22.55 14.37
N ALA A 209 -10.11 -23.50 13.62
CA ALA A 209 -8.70 -23.86 13.72
C ALA A 209 -7.79 -22.70 13.27
N PHE A 210 -8.14 -22.04 12.17
CA PHE A 210 -7.42 -20.87 11.67
C PHE A 210 -7.41 -19.73 12.69
N VAL A 211 -8.58 -19.38 13.24
CA VAL A 211 -8.69 -18.30 14.23
C VAL A 211 -7.88 -18.61 15.47
N ALA A 212 -7.99 -19.81 16.03
CA ALA A 212 -7.23 -20.21 17.22
C ALA A 212 -5.71 -20.08 16.98
N LYS A 213 -5.23 -20.62 15.86
CA LYS A 213 -3.81 -20.61 15.52
C LYS A 213 -3.28 -19.20 15.23
N LEU A 214 -4.05 -18.38 14.53
CA LEU A 214 -3.71 -16.98 14.28
C LEU A 214 -3.63 -16.21 15.60
N THR A 215 -4.62 -16.36 16.48
CA THR A 215 -4.68 -15.69 17.79
C THR A 215 -3.46 -16.02 18.64
N GLU A 216 -3.07 -17.30 18.74
CA GLU A 216 -1.89 -17.73 19.48
C GLU A 216 -0.61 -17.04 18.96
N GLN A 217 -0.41 -17.06 17.64
CA GLN A 217 0.77 -16.44 17.02
C GLN A 217 0.79 -14.92 17.20
N VAL A 218 -0.36 -14.26 17.10
CA VAL A 218 -0.48 -12.81 17.27
C VAL A 218 -0.22 -12.40 18.71
N ALA A 219 -0.71 -13.17 19.69
CA ALA A 219 -0.45 -12.93 21.11
C ALA A 219 1.05 -13.05 21.46
N GLY A 220 1.82 -13.82 20.68
CA GLY A 220 3.27 -13.96 20.84
C GLY A 220 4.10 -12.83 20.21
N LEU A 221 3.50 -11.88 19.48
CA LEU A 221 4.24 -10.81 18.82
C LEU A 221 4.80 -9.81 19.85
N LYS A 222 6.11 -9.61 19.83
CA LYS A 222 6.80 -8.65 20.71
C LYS A 222 6.63 -7.22 20.21
N VAL A 223 5.99 -6.40 21.04
CA VAL A 223 5.78 -4.96 20.85
C VAL A 223 6.85 -4.19 21.61
N GLY A 224 7.46 -3.17 20.99
CA GLY A 224 8.48 -2.36 21.66
C GLY A 224 9.14 -1.33 20.77
N ASP A 225 10.38 -0.97 21.11
CA ASP A 225 11.24 -0.10 20.31
C ASP A 225 11.74 -0.86 19.07
N GLY A 226 11.58 -0.27 17.88
CA GLY A 226 12.02 -0.87 16.62
C GLY A 226 13.54 -1.05 16.49
N ALA A 227 14.34 -0.46 17.39
CA ALA A 227 15.79 -0.71 17.46
C ALA A 227 16.15 -2.02 18.18
N ALA A 228 15.22 -2.60 18.96
CA ALA A 228 15.46 -3.83 19.70
C ALA A 228 15.31 -5.08 18.79
N PRO A 229 16.30 -6.00 18.74
CA PRO A 229 16.31 -7.12 17.79
C PRO A 229 15.11 -8.08 17.87
N GLU A 230 14.54 -8.24 19.06
CA GLU A 230 13.42 -9.13 19.33
C GLU A 230 12.05 -8.49 19.06
N VAL A 231 12.00 -7.17 18.88
CA VAL A 231 10.76 -6.45 18.64
C VAL A 231 10.37 -6.60 17.17
N VAL A 232 9.12 -7.04 16.97
CA VAL A 232 8.55 -7.20 15.63
C VAL A 232 7.44 -6.21 15.35
N GLN A 233 6.88 -5.55 16.38
CA GLN A 233 5.82 -4.54 16.26
C GLN A 233 6.24 -3.22 16.92
N GLY A 234 6.30 -2.16 16.12
CA GLY A 234 6.58 -0.81 16.59
C GLY A 234 5.30 0.00 16.88
N PRO A 235 5.43 1.26 17.32
CA PRO A 235 4.30 2.14 17.54
C PRO A 235 3.55 2.49 16.24
N LEU A 236 2.33 2.99 16.39
CA LEU A 236 1.63 3.70 15.31
C LEU A 236 2.23 5.10 15.15
N ILE A 237 2.03 5.71 13.97
CA ILE A 237 2.69 6.97 13.60
C ILE A 237 2.38 8.13 14.55
N ASN A 238 1.14 8.25 15.02
CA ASN A 238 0.71 9.35 15.88
C ASN A 238 -0.55 8.98 16.68
N ALA A 239 -0.93 9.84 17.63
CA ALA A 239 -2.09 9.63 18.49
C ALA A 239 -3.42 9.53 17.74
N LYS A 240 -3.54 10.19 16.57
CA LYS A 240 -4.74 10.08 15.73
C LYS A 240 -4.90 8.67 15.16
N ALA A 241 -3.79 8.01 14.80
CA ALA A 241 -3.82 6.63 14.34
C ALA A 241 -4.28 5.69 15.46
N VAL A 242 -3.80 5.86 16.69
CA VAL A 242 -4.27 5.10 17.87
C VAL A 242 -5.76 5.30 18.09
N ALA A 243 -6.23 6.55 18.13
CA ALA A 243 -7.63 6.86 18.35
C ALA A 243 -8.53 6.22 17.27
N LYS A 244 -8.13 6.31 16.00
CA LYS A 244 -8.85 5.70 14.89
C LYS A 244 -8.93 4.17 15.04
N VAL A 245 -7.83 3.50 15.37
CA VAL A 245 -7.84 2.04 15.56
C VAL A 245 -8.74 1.65 16.73
N ALA A 246 -8.66 2.37 17.85
CA ALA A 246 -9.51 2.12 19.02
C ALA A 246 -11.00 2.31 18.70
N GLU A 247 -11.36 3.37 17.98
CA GLU A 247 -12.73 3.65 17.53
C GLU A 247 -13.27 2.55 16.61
N LEU A 248 -12.45 2.08 15.68
CA LEU A 248 -12.80 1.02 14.73
C LEU A 248 -12.97 -0.35 15.42
N VAL A 249 -12.13 -0.66 16.41
CA VAL A 249 -12.28 -1.87 17.25
C VAL A 249 -13.55 -1.77 18.09
N GLY A 250 -13.82 -0.61 18.70
CA GLY A 250 -15.05 -0.35 19.46
C GLY A 250 -16.31 -0.57 18.64
N ASP A 251 -16.40 0.03 17.45
CA ASP A 251 -17.54 -0.15 16.53
C ASP A 251 -17.77 -1.63 16.18
N ALA A 252 -16.70 -2.41 15.96
CA ALA A 252 -16.83 -3.82 15.67
C ALA A 252 -17.40 -4.61 16.87
N VAL A 253 -16.89 -4.34 18.08
CA VAL A 253 -17.36 -5.00 19.32
C VAL A 253 -18.81 -4.63 19.62
N ASP A 254 -19.17 -3.34 19.50
CA ASP A 254 -20.54 -2.86 19.71
C ASP A 254 -21.54 -3.52 18.74
N ARG A 255 -21.05 -3.97 17.57
CA ARG A 255 -21.83 -4.68 16.55
C ARG A 255 -21.72 -6.20 16.63
N GLY A 256 -21.09 -6.75 17.68
CA GLY A 256 -21.05 -8.17 17.98
C GLY A 256 -19.81 -8.92 17.50
N ALA A 257 -18.74 -8.23 17.08
CA ALA A 257 -17.44 -8.86 16.91
C ALA A 257 -16.85 -9.26 18.27
N ARG A 258 -15.99 -10.29 18.27
CA ARG A 258 -15.29 -10.75 19.46
C ARG A 258 -13.81 -10.41 19.33
N ILE A 259 -13.22 -9.91 20.42
CA ILE A 259 -11.77 -9.76 20.55
C ILE A 259 -11.20 -11.12 20.95
N GLU A 260 -10.38 -11.71 20.08
CA GLU A 260 -9.68 -12.97 20.37
C GLU A 260 -8.33 -12.71 21.08
N THR A 261 -7.67 -11.60 20.73
CA THR A 261 -6.49 -11.08 21.46
C THR A 261 -6.32 -9.58 21.17
N GLY A 262 -5.64 -8.86 22.07
CA GLY A 262 -5.34 -7.44 21.95
C GLY A 262 -6.54 -6.52 22.16
N GLY A 263 -6.69 -5.52 21.26
CA GLY A 263 -7.87 -4.66 21.17
C GLY A 263 -7.80 -3.35 21.94
N LYS A 264 -6.67 -3.03 22.59
CA LYS A 264 -6.51 -1.84 23.44
C LYS A 264 -5.14 -1.17 23.27
N PRO A 265 -4.98 0.10 23.72
CA PRO A 265 -3.68 0.74 23.85
C PRO A 265 -2.72 -0.12 24.69
N HIS A 266 -1.46 -0.18 24.25
CA HIS A 266 -0.44 -1.02 24.91
C HIS A 266 0.04 -0.39 26.22
N ALA A 267 0.53 -1.21 27.15
CA ALA A 267 1.05 -0.78 28.45
C ALA A 267 2.25 0.19 28.37
N LEU A 268 2.93 0.24 27.22
CA LEU A 268 4.02 1.19 26.96
C LEU A 268 3.53 2.65 26.84
N GLY A 269 2.22 2.88 26.73
CA GLY A 269 1.63 4.21 26.60
C GLY A 269 1.87 4.83 25.22
N GLY A 270 1.62 6.13 25.09
CA GLY A 270 1.92 6.90 23.88
C GLY A 270 1.16 6.41 22.63
N THR A 271 1.90 6.10 21.56
CA THR A 271 1.33 5.67 20.27
C THR A 271 1.38 4.15 20.05
N TRP A 272 1.61 3.37 21.12
CA TRP A 272 1.63 1.90 21.04
C TRP A 272 0.23 1.31 21.22
N PHE A 273 -0.06 0.29 20.43
CA PHE A 273 -1.35 -0.42 20.43
C PHE A 273 -1.11 -1.93 20.35
N GLU A 274 -1.99 -2.73 20.94
CA GLU A 274 -1.84 -4.18 20.96
C GLU A 274 -2.14 -4.81 19.58
N PRO A 275 -1.33 -5.78 19.11
CA PRO A 275 -1.69 -6.63 17.99
C PRO A 275 -3.05 -7.29 18.23
N THR A 276 -4.00 -7.07 17.32
CA THR A 276 -5.42 -7.37 17.59
C THR A 276 -5.98 -8.36 16.59
N VAL A 277 -6.70 -9.38 17.08
CA VAL A 277 -7.50 -10.29 16.24
C VAL A 277 -8.96 -10.17 16.65
N LEU A 278 -9.82 -9.90 15.67
CA LEU A 278 -11.27 -9.88 15.81
C LEU A 278 -11.89 -11.04 15.04
N SER A 279 -12.84 -11.75 15.64
CA SER A 279 -13.69 -12.73 14.97
C SER A 279 -15.16 -12.28 14.98
N GLY A 280 -16.04 -13.00 14.27
CA GLY A 280 -17.47 -12.65 14.23
C GLY A 280 -17.76 -11.40 13.39
N MET A 281 -16.86 -11.02 12.49
CA MET A 281 -16.98 -9.80 11.70
C MET A 281 -18.15 -9.85 10.73
N GLN A 282 -18.89 -8.74 10.60
CA GLN A 282 -20.03 -8.59 9.71
C GLN A 282 -19.84 -7.44 8.72
N ALA A 283 -20.47 -7.52 7.54
CA ALA A 283 -20.39 -6.52 6.49
C ALA A 283 -20.73 -5.06 6.90
N PRO A 284 -21.70 -4.79 7.80
CA PRO A 284 -22.02 -3.41 8.19
C PRO A 284 -21.04 -2.80 9.19
N MET A 285 -20.10 -3.57 9.75
CA MET A 285 -19.08 -3.02 10.65
C MET A 285 -18.11 -2.14 9.88
N ARG A 286 -17.69 -1.02 10.47
CA ARG A 286 -16.80 -0.06 9.80
C ARG A 286 -15.48 -0.69 9.41
N LEU A 287 -14.92 -1.55 10.26
CA LEU A 287 -13.70 -2.31 9.94
C LEU A 287 -13.83 -3.14 8.66
N ALA A 288 -15.02 -3.65 8.33
CA ALA A 288 -15.24 -4.41 7.10
C ALA A 288 -15.31 -3.53 5.83
N GLN A 289 -15.53 -2.23 5.97
CA GLN A 289 -15.74 -1.28 4.86
C GLN A 289 -14.60 -0.28 4.70
N GLU A 290 -14.04 0.17 5.82
CA GLU A 290 -13.02 1.21 5.91
C GLU A 290 -11.61 0.60 6.01
N GLU A 291 -10.62 1.32 5.49
CA GLU A 291 -9.21 0.99 5.71
C GLU A 291 -8.83 1.38 7.14
N ALA A 292 -8.47 0.39 7.96
CA ALA A 292 -8.02 0.62 9.34
C ALA A 292 -6.69 1.37 9.40
N PHE A 293 -5.70 0.91 8.61
CA PHE A 293 -4.31 1.39 8.62
C PHE A 293 -3.65 1.24 10.01
N GLY A 294 -3.71 0.02 10.56
CA GLY A 294 -3.24 -0.34 11.90
C GLY A 294 -3.37 -1.84 12.21
N LEU A 295 -3.07 -2.23 13.44
CA LEU A 295 -2.80 -3.60 13.94
C LEU A 295 -4.00 -4.57 14.06
N SER A 296 -5.17 -4.27 13.49
CA SER A 296 -6.38 -5.11 13.68
C SER A 296 -6.65 -6.09 12.53
N LEU A 297 -6.70 -7.38 12.83
CA LEU A 297 -7.15 -8.45 11.91
C LEU A 297 -8.62 -8.77 12.08
N GLN A 298 -9.25 -9.13 10.97
CA GLN A 298 -10.67 -9.45 10.89
C GLN A 298 -10.87 -10.85 10.34
N GLY A 299 -11.44 -11.75 11.13
CA GLY A 299 -11.96 -13.04 10.70
C GLY A 299 -13.49 -13.00 10.66
N ARG A 300 -14.08 -13.36 9.51
CA ARG A 300 -15.53 -13.47 9.38
C ARG A 300 -15.97 -14.91 9.64
N SER A 301 -16.84 -15.11 10.63
CA SER A 301 -17.70 -16.29 10.72
C SER A 301 -19.05 -15.95 10.09
N GLY A 302 -19.45 -16.66 9.04
CA GLY A 302 -20.77 -16.53 8.42
C GLY A 302 -20.74 -15.96 7.01
N LEU A 303 -20.45 -16.84 6.04
CA LEU A 303 -21.41 -17.03 4.95
C LEU A 303 -22.38 -18.11 5.44
N ALA A 304 -23.68 -17.88 5.31
CA ALA A 304 -24.67 -18.90 5.62
C ALA A 304 -24.45 -20.12 4.71
N VAL A 305 -24.05 -21.25 5.27
CA VAL A 305 -24.39 -22.56 4.71
C VAL A 305 -25.34 -23.24 5.70
N GLY A 306 -26.55 -22.68 5.79
CA GLY A 306 -27.70 -23.43 6.24
C GLY A 306 -28.09 -24.40 5.12
N THR A 307 -27.78 -25.68 5.34
CA THR A 307 -28.33 -26.89 4.71
C THR A 307 -29.24 -26.65 3.50
N GLY A 308 -28.64 -26.72 2.31
CA GLY A 308 -29.35 -26.81 1.04
C GLY A 308 -28.38 -27.41 0.03
N CYS A 309 -28.61 -28.67 -0.31
CA CYS A 309 -27.92 -29.34 -1.40
C CYS A 309 -28.00 -28.49 -2.67
N TRP A 310 -26.88 -27.87 -3.06
CA TRP A 310 -26.65 -27.44 -4.43
C TRP A 310 -25.30 -28.00 -4.88
N ARG A 311 -25.41 -29.09 -5.65
CA ARG A 311 -24.38 -29.60 -6.54
C ARG A 311 -23.86 -28.45 -7.42
N TRP A 312 -22.57 -28.18 -7.35
CA TRP A 312 -21.85 -27.61 -8.48
C TRP A 312 -21.61 -28.76 -9.48
N PRO A 313 -22.15 -28.73 -10.72
CA PRO A 313 -21.91 -29.79 -11.68
C PRO A 313 -20.55 -29.54 -12.36
N LEU A 314 -19.45 -29.77 -11.65
CA LEU A 314 -18.18 -30.07 -12.29
C LEU A 314 -17.95 -31.58 -12.18
N ARG A 315 -18.50 -32.30 -13.17
CA ARG A 315 -17.95 -33.60 -13.52
C ARG A 315 -16.48 -33.40 -13.82
N ALA A 316 -15.63 -34.10 -13.09
CA ALA A 316 -14.24 -34.31 -13.45
C ALA A 316 -14.17 -34.89 -14.87
N THR A 317 -13.78 -34.07 -15.84
CA THR A 317 -13.26 -34.52 -17.13
C THR A 317 -12.19 -33.56 -17.62
N ALA A 318 -10.95 -34.01 -17.46
CA ALA A 318 -9.81 -33.89 -18.37
C ALA A 318 -9.45 -32.52 -19.00
N ARG A 319 -8.24 -32.06 -18.68
CA ARG A 319 -7.23 -31.44 -19.56
C ARG A 319 -7.75 -30.76 -20.84
N ARG A 320 -7.63 -29.43 -20.93
CA ARG A 320 -6.90 -28.69 -21.99
C ARG A 320 -7.20 -27.16 -21.93
N SER A 321 -6.13 -26.40 -22.10
CA SER A 321 -6.08 -25.05 -22.68
C SER A 321 -6.80 -23.90 -21.95
N PHE A 322 -6.00 -23.09 -21.24
CA PHE A 322 -6.33 -21.69 -20.96
C PHE A 322 -6.00 -20.86 -22.22
N GLU A 323 -7.01 -20.41 -22.93
CA GLU A 323 -6.93 -19.35 -23.95
C GLU A 323 -7.84 -18.20 -23.52
N ALA A 324 -7.41 -16.98 -23.86
CA ALA A 324 -7.81 -15.74 -23.22
C ALA A 324 -9.09 -15.09 -23.78
N MET A 325 -9.75 -14.30 -22.91
CA MET A 325 -10.66 -13.17 -23.18
C MET A 325 -12.06 -13.48 -23.77
N PRO A 326 -13.02 -12.53 -23.78
CA PRO A 326 -13.28 -11.34 -22.92
C PRO A 326 -14.74 -11.33 -22.40
N ILE A 327 -15.04 -10.76 -21.22
CA ILE A 327 -16.45 -10.45 -20.88
C ILE A 327 -16.57 -9.05 -20.27
N SER A 328 -17.04 -8.15 -21.13
CA SER A 328 -17.80 -6.96 -20.79
C SER A 328 -19.19 -7.32 -20.24
N ALA A 329 -19.77 -6.36 -19.52
CA ALA A 329 -21.20 -6.15 -19.27
C ALA A 329 -21.70 -6.38 -17.83
N PHE A 330 -22.22 -5.27 -17.29
CA PHE A 330 -23.17 -5.14 -16.19
C PHE A 330 -24.45 -5.97 -16.43
N ILE A 331 -25.14 -6.38 -15.36
CA ILE A 331 -26.46 -5.89 -14.92
C ILE A 331 -26.92 -6.70 -13.68
N TRP A 332 -27.61 -5.99 -12.79
CA TRP A 332 -28.15 -6.33 -11.47
C TRP A 332 -29.08 -7.55 -11.35
N SER A 333 -29.08 -8.13 -10.14
CA SER A 333 -30.24 -8.14 -9.21
C SER A 333 -29.72 -8.22 -7.77
#